data_AF-A0A290Q6R3-F1
#
_entry.id   AF-A0A290Q6R3-F1
#
_cell.length_a   1.000
_cell.length_b   1.000
_cell.length_c   1.000
_cell.angle_alpha   90.00
_cell.angle_beta   90.00
_cell.angle_gamma   90.00
#
_symmetry.space_group_name_H-M   'P 1'
#
loop_
_entity.id
_entity.type
_entity.pdbx_description
1 polymer ?
#
loop_
_entity_poly.entity_id
_entity_poly.type
_entity_poly.pdbx_seq_one_letter_code
_entity_poly.pdbx_strand_id
1 'polypeptide(L)'
;MTVSTSWEFITECLRNELQEYGALLGLFEDQQANLLRRDADAVLALANSLEEQVRRAHDVREHREQAVRRFASSIAEPKDSTLRQLIHHFPAEVHPLIIALIDEINHLIHRVRRGARQNQVMLARTVEAHEEVLRMLRPDSFTKTYSPSGAVAHASSPAWQAAG
;
A
#
# COMPACT_ATOMS: atom_id res chain seq x y z
N MET A 1 -20.43 -27.42 -11.36
CA MET A 1 -19.76 -27.24 -12.67
C MET A 1 -18.34 -26.76 -12.39
N THR A 2 -17.34 -27.63 -12.55
CA THR A 2 -15.94 -27.24 -12.38
C THR A 2 -15.52 -26.41 -13.59
N VAL A 3 -15.43 -25.10 -13.43
CA VAL A 3 -14.83 -24.23 -14.45
C VAL A 3 -13.39 -24.71 -14.60
N SER A 4 -13.05 -25.31 -15.74
CA SER A 4 -11.68 -25.66 -16.07
C SER A 4 -10.86 -24.39 -16.02
N THR A 5 -9.90 -24.30 -15.10
CA THR A 5 -9.05 -23.13 -14.98
C THR A 5 -8.10 -23.15 -16.17
N SER A 6 -8.36 -22.30 -17.17
CA SER A 6 -7.55 -22.23 -18.39
C SER A 6 -6.46 -21.17 -18.28
N TRP A 7 -5.52 -21.18 -19.22
CA TRP A 7 -4.46 -20.17 -19.28
C TRP A 7 -5.05 -18.77 -19.52
N GLU A 8 -6.16 -18.66 -20.25
CA GLU A 8 -6.90 -17.40 -20.47
C GLU A 8 -7.40 -16.84 -19.14
N PHE A 9 -7.98 -17.69 -18.30
CA PHE A 9 -8.48 -17.27 -16.99
C PHE A 9 -7.36 -16.78 -16.08
N ILE A 10 -6.23 -17.50 -16.02
CA ILE A 10 -5.07 -17.08 -15.23
C ILE A 10 -4.49 -15.76 -15.77
N THR A 11 -4.46 -15.60 -17.10
CA THR A 11 -4.02 -14.36 -17.76
C THR A 11 -4.90 -13.19 -17.35
N GLU A 12 -6.21 -13.39 -17.27
CA GLU A 12 -7.14 -12.36 -16.80
C GLU A 12 -6.92 -12.01 -15.33
N CYS A 13 -6.69 -13.00 -14.46
CA CYS A 13 -6.32 -12.74 -13.06
C CYS A 13 -5.03 -11.91 -12.94
N LEU A 14 -4.01 -12.21 -13.77
CA LEU A 14 -2.76 -11.43 -13.80
C LEU A 14 -2.99 -9.99 -14.27
N ARG A 15 -3.81 -9.78 -15.30
CA ARG A 15 -4.13 -8.43 -15.80
C ARG A 15 -4.88 -7.61 -14.77
N ASN A 16 -5.84 -8.22 -14.08
CA ASN A 16 -6.54 -7.55 -12.98
C ASN A 16 -5.56 -7.17 -11.87
N GLU A 17 -4.66 -8.07 -11.46
CA GLU A 17 -3.65 -7.75 -10.43
C GLU A 17 -2.71 -6.61 -10.86
N LEU A 18 -2.28 -6.62 -12.13
CA LEU A 18 -1.49 -5.53 -12.72
C LEU A 18 -2.25 -4.19 -12.67
N GLN A 19 -3.52 -4.18 -13.04
CA GLN A 19 -4.36 -2.98 -13.02
C GLN A 19 -4.51 -2.43 -11.59
N GLU A 20 -4.80 -3.29 -10.61
CA GLU A 20 -4.98 -2.84 -9.23
C GLU A 20 -3.67 -2.26 -8.63
N TYR A 21 -2.51 -2.83 -8.96
CA TYR A 21 -1.23 -2.28 -8.54
C TYR A 21 -0.86 -0.98 -9.27
N GLY A 22 -1.22 -0.85 -10.56
CA GLY A 22 -1.06 0.39 -11.30
C GLY A 22 -1.90 1.53 -10.71
N ALA A 23 -3.17 1.25 -10.40
CA ALA A 23 -4.06 2.21 -9.74
C ALA A 23 -3.55 2.62 -8.35
N LEU A 24 -3.05 1.65 -7.57
CA LEU A 24 -2.46 1.92 -6.25
C LEU A 24 -1.24 2.84 -6.34
N LEU A 25 -0.41 2.65 -7.36
CA LEU A 25 0.74 3.51 -7.60
C LEU A 25 0.32 4.95 -7.95
N GLY A 26 -0.70 5.12 -8.80
CA GLY A 26 -1.26 6.44 -9.11
C GLY A 26 -1.75 7.18 -7.87
N LEU A 27 -2.46 6.49 -6.97
CA LEU A 27 -2.89 7.08 -5.69
C LEU A 27 -1.72 7.53 -4.80
N PHE A 28 -0.62 6.77 -4.80
CA PHE A 28 0.59 7.19 -4.07
C PHE A 28 1.24 8.42 -4.68
N GLU A 29 1.31 8.51 -6.01
CA GLU A 29 1.84 9.68 -6.72
C GLU A 29 0.98 10.92 -6.44
N ASP A 30 -0.35 10.78 -6.44
CA ASP A 30 -1.29 11.86 -6.09
C ASP A 30 -1.10 12.32 -4.63
N GLN A 31 -0.94 11.38 -3.69
CA GLN A 31 -0.68 11.72 -2.30
C GLN A 31 0.65 12.46 -2.13
N GLN A 32 1.71 12.07 -2.87
CA GLN A 32 2.99 12.80 -2.85
C GLN A 32 2.83 14.23 -3.36
N ALA A 33 2.10 14.41 -4.46
CA ALA A 33 1.84 15.73 -5.02
C ALA A 33 1.08 16.62 -4.01
N ASN A 34 0.07 16.10 -3.34
CA ASN A 34 -0.70 16.84 -2.34
C ASN A 34 0.11 17.16 -1.08
N LEU A 35 0.97 16.23 -0.63
CA LEU A 35 1.91 16.48 0.47
C LEU A 35 2.90 17.61 0.14
N LEU A 36 3.44 17.64 -1.08
CA LEU A 36 4.33 18.71 -1.54
C LEU A 36 3.61 20.06 -1.61
N ARG A 37 2.33 20.07 -2.01
CA ARG A 37 1.48 21.26 -2.02
C ARG A 37 0.98 21.66 -0.64
N ARG A 38 1.23 20.84 0.39
CA ARG A 38 0.73 21.00 1.77
C ARG A 38 -0.80 21.07 1.83
N ASP A 39 -1.48 20.33 0.96
CA ASP A 39 -2.93 20.24 0.91
C ASP A 39 -3.40 19.07 1.80
N ALA A 40 -3.60 19.36 3.09
CA ALA A 40 -3.96 18.34 4.08
C ALA A 40 -5.34 17.72 3.79
N ASP A 41 -6.30 18.51 3.30
CA ASP A 41 -7.65 18.04 2.99
C ASP A 41 -7.63 17.05 1.83
N ALA A 42 -6.87 17.35 0.77
CA ALA A 42 -6.69 16.43 -0.36
C ALA A 42 -5.96 15.14 0.05
N VAL A 43 -4.96 15.22 0.94
CA VAL A 43 -4.26 14.04 1.49
C VAL A 43 -5.22 13.16 2.29
N LEU A 44 -6.10 13.75 3.10
CA LEU A 44 -7.11 13.01 3.88
C LEU A 44 -8.17 12.37 2.97
N ALA A 45 -8.65 13.09 1.95
CA ALA A 45 -9.61 12.54 0.99
C ALA A 45 -9.05 11.30 0.25
N LEU A 46 -7.76 11.32 -0.10
CA LEU A 46 -7.09 10.19 -0.74
C LEU A 46 -6.93 8.96 0.16
N ALA A 47 -6.91 9.13 1.49
CA ALA A 47 -6.69 8.02 2.42
C ALA A 47 -7.76 6.93 2.28
N ASN A 48 -9.03 7.32 2.15
CA ASN A 48 -10.13 6.38 1.96
C ASN A 48 -10.00 5.60 0.63
N SER A 49 -9.71 6.31 -0.46
CA SER A 49 -9.49 5.68 -1.78
C SER A 49 -8.31 4.72 -1.75
N LEU A 50 -7.25 5.06 -1.03
CA LEU A 50 -6.07 4.21 -0.87
C LEU A 50 -6.40 2.94 -0.09
N GLU A 51 -7.13 3.04 1.01
CA GLU A 51 -7.56 1.87 1.80
C GLU A 51 -8.45 0.91 1.01
N GLU A 52 -9.39 1.46 0.22
CA GLU A 52 -10.22 0.65 -0.68
C GLU A 52 -9.38 -0.02 -1.77
N GLN A 53 -8.45 0.71 -2.37
CA GLN A 53 -7.56 0.19 -3.42
C GLN A 53 -6.63 -0.91 -2.90
N VAL A 54 -6.10 -0.78 -1.68
CA VAL A 54 -5.29 -1.83 -1.04
C VAL A 54 -6.11 -3.10 -0.82
N ARG A 55 -7.37 -2.98 -0.38
CA ARG A 55 -8.27 -4.13 -0.24
C ARG A 55 -8.55 -4.81 -1.58
N ARG A 56 -8.88 -4.04 -2.62
CA ARG A 56 -9.08 -4.58 -3.98
C ARG A 56 -7.84 -5.33 -4.48
N ALA A 57 -6.66 -4.73 -4.35
CA ALA A 57 -5.40 -5.36 -4.77
C ALA A 57 -5.13 -6.68 -4.01
N HIS A 58 -5.47 -6.74 -2.72
CA HIS A 58 -5.37 -7.97 -1.93
C HIS A 58 -6.33 -9.05 -2.43
N ASP A 59 -7.60 -8.71 -2.65
CA ASP A 59 -8.63 -9.66 -3.07
C ASP A 59 -8.34 -10.25 -4.46
N VAL A 60 -7.89 -9.40 -5.40
CA VAL A 60 -7.52 -9.85 -6.75
C VAL A 60 -6.27 -10.75 -6.71
N ARG A 61 -5.29 -10.44 -5.88
CA ARG A 61 -4.11 -11.29 -5.68
C ARG A 61 -4.52 -12.66 -5.12
N GLU A 62 -5.33 -12.70 -4.07
CA GLU A 62 -5.84 -13.94 -3.49
C GLU A 62 -6.61 -14.77 -4.54
N HIS A 63 -7.43 -14.10 -5.34
CA HIS A 63 -8.14 -14.75 -6.44
C HIS A 63 -7.18 -15.38 -7.46
N ARG A 64 -6.12 -14.67 -7.86
CA ARG A 64 -5.08 -15.23 -8.74
C ARG A 64 -4.39 -16.42 -8.09
N GLU A 65 -3.97 -16.32 -6.82
CA GLU A 65 -3.31 -17.43 -6.12
C GLU A 65 -4.19 -18.67 -6.06
N GLN A 66 -5.49 -18.50 -5.82
CA GLN A 66 -6.46 -19.59 -5.85
C GLN A 66 -6.63 -20.18 -7.26
N ALA A 67 -6.67 -19.35 -8.30
CA ALA A 67 -6.72 -19.81 -9.69
C ALA A 67 -5.50 -20.70 -10.02
N VAL A 68 -4.29 -20.24 -9.69
CA VAL A 68 -3.05 -21.00 -9.91
C VAL A 68 -3.05 -22.33 -9.15
N ARG A 69 -3.47 -22.33 -7.87
CA ARG A 69 -3.59 -23.56 -7.05
C ARG A 69 -4.59 -24.56 -7.64
N ARG A 70 -5.72 -24.08 -8.17
CA ARG A 70 -6.74 -24.91 -8.84
C ARG A 70 -6.20 -25.49 -10.14
N PHE A 71 -5.50 -24.70 -10.93
CA PHE A 71 -4.85 -25.17 -12.15
C PHE A 71 -3.81 -26.25 -11.86
N ALA A 72 -2.88 -26.02 -10.91
CA ALA A 72 -1.89 -27.01 -10.49
C ALA A 72 -2.55 -28.35 -10.09
N SER A 73 -3.61 -28.26 -9.27
CA SER A 73 -4.37 -29.45 -8.86
C SER A 73 -5.00 -30.19 -10.04
N SER A 74 -5.46 -29.47 -11.07
CA SER A 74 -6.10 -30.07 -12.25
C SER A 74 -5.15 -30.83 -13.16
N ILE A 75 -3.85 -30.49 -13.11
CA ILE A 75 -2.78 -31.16 -13.86
C ILE A 75 -1.91 -32.08 -12.98
N ALA A 76 -2.39 -32.39 -11.76
CA ALA A 76 -1.70 -33.23 -10.77
C ALA A 76 -0.31 -32.71 -10.32
N GLU A 77 -0.08 -31.41 -10.44
CA GLU A 77 1.11 -30.73 -9.90
C GLU A 77 0.88 -30.32 -8.43
N PRO A 78 1.94 -30.15 -7.63
CA PRO A 78 1.85 -29.62 -6.27
C PRO A 78 1.15 -28.25 -6.22
N LYS A 79 0.34 -28.02 -5.19
CA LYS A 79 -0.42 -26.76 -5.03
C LYS A 79 0.46 -25.54 -4.76
N ASP A 80 1.67 -25.77 -4.27
CA ASP A 80 2.70 -24.77 -4.01
C ASP A 80 3.57 -24.48 -5.25
N SER A 81 3.33 -25.17 -6.37
CA SER A 81 3.97 -24.86 -7.64
C SER A 81 3.70 -23.42 -8.06
N THR A 82 4.77 -22.73 -8.40
CA THR A 82 4.72 -21.35 -8.89
C THR A 82 4.15 -21.31 -10.30
N LEU A 83 3.52 -20.20 -10.68
CA LEU A 83 3.00 -20.04 -12.04
C LEU A 83 4.10 -20.16 -13.12
N ARG A 84 5.34 -19.80 -12.80
CA ARG A 84 6.48 -19.98 -13.71
C ARG A 84 6.81 -21.45 -13.94
N GLN A 85 6.71 -22.31 -12.93
CA GLN A 85 6.92 -23.75 -13.09
C GLN A 85 5.80 -24.39 -13.91
N LEU A 86 4.57 -23.90 -13.72
CA LEU A 86 3.38 -24.41 -14.39
C LEU A 86 3.24 -23.98 -15.86
N ILE A 87 4.04 -23.00 -16.31
CA ILE A 87 3.92 -22.40 -17.64
C ILE A 87 4.12 -23.40 -18.78
N HIS A 88 4.95 -24.43 -18.57
CA HIS A 88 5.23 -25.46 -19.56
C HIS A 88 4.00 -26.30 -19.93
N HIS A 89 2.93 -26.24 -19.12
CA HIS A 89 1.66 -26.90 -19.41
C HIS A 89 0.69 -26.02 -20.24
N PHE A 90 1.07 -24.77 -20.54
CA PHE A 90 0.32 -23.89 -21.44
C PHE A 90 0.84 -23.97 -22.87
N PRO A 91 0.06 -23.53 -23.87
CA PRO A 91 0.54 -23.38 -25.25
C PRO A 91 1.79 -22.51 -25.32
N ALA A 92 2.78 -22.89 -26.12
CA ALA A 92 4.08 -22.21 -26.17
C ALA A 92 3.97 -20.74 -26.60
N GLU A 93 2.96 -20.42 -27.41
CA GLU A 93 2.69 -19.08 -27.95
C GLU A 93 2.31 -18.07 -26.86
N VAL A 94 1.75 -18.54 -25.73
CA VAL A 94 1.30 -17.67 -24.64
C VAL A 94 2.35 -17.49 -23.54
N HIS A 95 3.44 -18.26 -23.56
CA HIS A 95 4.48 -18.19 -22.52
C HIS A 95 5.07 -16.78 -22.38
N PRO A 96 5.46 -16.07 -23.48
CA PRO A 96 6.05 -14.74 -23.36
C PRO A 96 5.11 -13.73 -22.68
N LEU A 97 3.81 -13.81 -22.98
CA LEU A 97 2.80 -12.95 -22.37
C LEU A 97 2.70 -13.18 -20.85
N ILE A 98 2.59 -14.43 -20.44
CA ILE A 98 2.44 -14.79 -19.01
C ILE A 98 3.71 -14.40 -18.24
N ILE A 99 4.90 -14.67 -18.80
CA ILE A 99 6.17 -14.27 -18.19
C ILE A 99 6.23 -12.76 -18.02
N ALA A 100 5.92 -11.99 -19.07
CA ALA A 100 5.93 -10.53 -19.02
C ALA A 100 4.96 -9.98 -17.96
N LEU A 101 3.76 -10.56 -17.85
CA LEU A 101 2.79 -10.17 -16.81
C LEU A 101 3.33 -10.46 -15.40
N ILE A 102 3.94 -11.63 -15.17
CA ILE A 102 4.55 -11.96 -13.88
C ILE A 102 5.68 -10.97 -13.55
N ASP A 103 6.55 -10.69 -14.51
CA ASP A 103 7.66 -9.74 -14.33
C ASP A 103 7.15 -8.33 -13.99
N GLU A 104 6.15 -7.85 -14.72
CA GLU A 104 5.58 -6.52 -14.52
C GLU A 104 4.86 -6.39 -13.17
N ILE A 105 4.07 -7.39 -12.77
CA ILE A 105 3.43 -7.42 -11.45
C ILE A 105 4.49 -7.35 -10.34
N ASN A 106 5.56 -8.14 -10.44
CA ASN A 106 6.65 -8.10 -9.46
C ASN A 106 7.31 -6.71 -9.41
N HIS A 107 7.56 -6.11 -10.58
CA HIS A 107 8.09 -4.75 -10.66
C HIS A 107 7.18 -3.72 -9.98
N LEU A 108 5.87 -3.79 -10.24
CA LEU A 108 4.88 -2.93 -9.62
C LEU A 108 4.79 -3.12 -8.10
N ILE A 109 4.83 -4.36 -7.60
CA ILE A 109 4.86 -4.64 -6.15
C ILE A 109 6.07 -3.94 -5.49
N HIS A 110 7.24 -3.98 -6.13
CA HIS A 110 8.41 -3.26 -5.62
C HIS A 110 8.21 -1.74 -5.63
N ARG A 111 7.59 -1.17 -6.67
CA ARG A 111 7.29 0.27 -6.76
C ARG A 111 6.28 0.70 -5.71
N VAL A 112 5.17 -0.01 -5.58
CA VAL A 112 4.12 0.21 -4.56
C VAL A 112 4.72 0.21 -3.16
N ARG A 113 5.56 -0.79 -2.81
CA ARG A 113 6.23 -0.85 -1.51
C ARG A 113 7.17 0.33 -1.26
N ARG A 114 7.86 0.82 -2.30
CA ARG A 114 8.70 2.01 -2.19
C ARG A 114 7.86 3.27 -2.01
N GLY A 115 6.80 3.45 -2.81
CA GLY A 115 5.87 4.58 -2.72
C GLY A 115 5.23 4.69 -1.33
N ALA A 116 4.73 3.58 -0.79
CA ALA A 116 4.17 3.54 0.56
C ALA A 116 5.15 4.03 1.63
N ARG A 117 6.41 3.57 1.58
CA ARG A 117 7.45 4.01 2.53
C ARG A 117 7.80 5.48 2.35
N GLN A 118 7.90 5.96 1.11
CA GLN A 118 8.16 7.36 0.82
C GLN A 118 7.06 8.25 1.39
N ASN A 119 5.80 7.87 1.20
CA ASN A 119 4.66 8.63 1.70
C ASN A 119 4.63 8.65 3.23
N GLN A 120 4.91 7.52 3.88
CA GLN A 120 5.04 7.46 5.34
C GLN A 120 6.11 8.42 5.87
N VAL A 121 7.28 8.47 5.22
CA VAL A 121 8.38 9.38 5.61
C VAL A 121 7.98 10.84 5.39
N MET A 122 7.33 11.18 4.27
CA MET A 122 6.87 12.54 4.00
C MET A 122 5.82 13.00 5.01
N LEU A 123 4.85 12.16 5.32
CA LEU A 123 3.83 12.43 6.34
C LEU A 123 4.46 12.70 7.71
N ALA A 124 5.38 11.84 8.15
CA ALA A 124 6.09 12.02 9.42
C ALA A 124 6.83 13.37 9.48
N ARG A 125 7.57 13.71 8.42
CA ARG A 125 8.29 14.99 8.34
C ARG A 125 7.35 16.20 8.33
N THR A 126 6.20 16.11 7.68
CA THR A 126 5.19 17.18 7.69
C THR A 126 4.65 17.41 9.10
N VAL A 127 4.37 16.34 9.85
CA VAL A 127 3.94 16.43 11.25
C VAL A 127 5.03 17.05 12.12
N GLU A 128 6.28 16.56 12.03
CA GLU A 128 7.43 17.09 12.78
C GLU A 128 7.64 18.60 12.53
N ALA A 129 7.53 19.05 11.27
CA ALA A 129 7.66 20.45 10.91
C ALA A 129 6.55 21.31 11.53
N HIS A 130 5.31 20.82 11.56
CA HIS A 130 4.20 21.53 12.20
C HIS A 130 4.33 21.58 13.72
N GLU A 131 4.80 20.51 14.36
CA GLU A 131 5.08 20.49 15.79
C GLU A 131 6.16 21.51 16.18
N GLU A 132 7.21 21.67 15.38
CA GLU A 132 8.26 22.67 15.60
C GLU A 132 7.71 24.11 15.50
N VAL A 133 6.88 24.40 14.50
CA VAL A 133 6.21 25.71 14.38
C VAL A 133 5.33 26.00 15.60
N LEU A 134 4.56 25.01 16.06
CA LEU A 134 3.73 25.15 17.25
C LEU A 134 4.57 25.42 18.51
N ARG A 135 5.73 24.77 18.63
CA ARG A 135 6.68 24.98 19.73
C ARG A 135 7.26 26.40 19.73
N MET A 136 7.58 26.95 18.56
CA MET A 136 8.04 28.34 18.43
C MET A 136 6.95 29.35 18.79
N LEU A 137 5.68 29.07 18.43
CA LEU A 137 4.55 29.95 18.70
C LEU A 137 4.07 29.89 20.16
N ARG A 138 4.32 28.79 20.88
CA ARG A 138 3.97 28.62 22.29
C ARG A 138 5.11 28.00 23.11
N PRO A 139 6.18 28.77 23.38
CA PRO A 139 7.34 28.27 24.12
C PRO A 139 6.98 27.73 25.52
N ASP A 140 6.00 28.32 26.20
CA ASP A 140 5.63 27.97 27.59
C ASP A 140 4.68 26.77 27.72
N SER A 141 4.16 26.23 26.61
CA SER A 141 3.18 25.12 26.65
C SER A 141 3.78 23.72 26.49
N PHE A 142 5.09 23.63 26.27
CA PHE A 142 5.82 22.37 26.07
C PHE A 142 7.08 22.28 26.94
N THR A 143 6.96 22.48 28.24
CA THR A 143 8.04 22.15 29.17
C THR A 143 8.07 20.64 29.36
N LYS A 144 8.98 19.94 28.66
CA LYS A 144 9.32 18.54 28.96
C LYS A 144 10.05 18.49 30.30
N THR A 145 9.30 18.56 31.40
CA THR A 145 9.89 18.34 32.73
C THR A 145 10.06 16.85 32.91
N TYR A 146 11.32 16.37 32.87
CA TYR A 146 11.66 15.02 33.25
C TYR A 146 11.16 14.78 34.68
N SER A 147 10.21 13.86 34.85
CA SER A 147 9.93 13.34 36.18
C SER A 147 11.18 12.58 36.68
N PRO A 148 11.45 12.53 38.00
CA PRO A 148 12.60 11.81 38.55
C PRO A 148 12.64 10.30 38.20
N SER A 149 11.56 9.75 37.64
CA SER A 149 11.42 8.37 37.18
C SER A 149 11.53 8.18 35.65
N GLY A 150 11.87 9.22 34.88
CA GLY A 150 12.14 9.10 33.44
C GLY A 150 10.92 8.96 32.53
N ALA A 151 9.69 9.20 33.02
CA ALA A 151 8.50 9.23 32.18
C ALA A 151 8.18 10.66 31.70
N VAL A 152 7.87 10.81 30.41
CA VAL A 152 7.41 12.06 29.79
C VAL A 152 5.90 12.17 29.98
N ALA A 153 5.46 13.00 30.92
CA ALA A 153 4.05 13.37 31.06
C ALA A 153 3.75 14.63 30.24
N HIS A 154 2.75 14.56 29.38
CA HIS A 154 2.28 15.70 28.60
C HIS A 154 1.31 16.52 29.45
N ALA A 155 1.80 17.49 30.22
CA ALA A 155 0.93 18.38 31.00
C ALA A 155 0.41 19.52 30.11
N SER A 156 -0.80 19.39 29.58
CA SER A 156 -1.53 20.53 29.01
C SER A 156 -2.16 21.34 30.14
N SER A 157 -1.60 22.50 30.47
CA SER A 157 -2.20 23.42 31.45
C SER A 157 -3.20 24.36 30.75
N PRO A 158 -4.49 24.40 31.14
CA PRO A 158 -5.44 25.36 30.57
C PRO A 158 -5.30 26.72 31.28
N ALA A 159 -4.63 27.66 30.61
CA ALA A 159 -4.51 29.05 31.06
C ALA A 159 -5.72 29.88 30.62
N TRP A 160 -6.91 29.64 31.20
CA TRP A 160 -8.06 30.56 31.09
C TRP A 160 -8.95 30.46 32.33
N GLN A 161 -8.46 30.93 33.48
CA GLN A 161 -9.28 31.30 34.64
C GLN A 161 -8.40 32.04 35.67
N ALA A 162 -8.36 33.38 35.57
CA ALA A 162 -8.25 34.33 36.70
C ALA A 162 -7.71 35.68 36.20
N ALA A 163 -8.61 36.55 35.74
CA ALA A 163 -8.47 37.98 35.86
C ALA A 163 -9.87 38.54 36.13
N GLY A 164 -10.17 38.66 37.42
CA GLY A 164 -11.14 39.62 37.94
C GLY A 164 -10.37 40.82 38.47
#